data_AF-A0A949GB49-F1
#
_entry.id   AF-A0A949GB49-F1
#
_cell.length_a   1.000
_cell.length_b   1.000
_cell.length_c   1.000
_cell.angle_alpha   90.00
_cell.angle_beta   90.00
_cell.angle_gamma   90.00
#
_symmetry.space_group_name_H-M   'P 1'
#
loop_
_entity.id
_entity.type
_entity.pdbx_description
1 polymer ?
#
loop_
_entity_poly.entity_id
_entity_poly.type
_entity_poly.pdbx_seq_one_letter_code
_entity_poly.pdbx_strand_id
1 'polypeptide(L)'
;MAEGEESDDSQRTEDPTPKKLEEARKRGQVPMSKETNIWFMLLVSTIVIAAFTPMMARDLLELLEKVIEQSWQIHGSPGVGKVMMQLTMQVIIIMFIPLAVLFIAAIAGPFAQIGPLFSTETIMPKLDKISLVQG
;
A
#
# COMPACT_ATOMS: atom_id res chain seq x y z
N MET A 1 -42.40 -8.09 -12.94
CA MET A 1 -41.98 -8.95 -14.07
C MET A 1 -40.65 -8.44 -14.59
N ALA A 2 -39.57 -9.11 -14.21
CA ALA A 2 -38.26 -9.21 -14.88
C ALA A 2 -37.23 -9.69 -13.84
N GLU A 3 -37.50 -10.84 -13.20
CA GLU A 3 -36.44 -11.67 -12.64
C GLU A 3 -35.86 -12.40 -13.85
N GLY A 4 -34.70 -11.95 -14.33
CA GLY A 4 -34.10 -12.44 -15.56
C GLY A 4 -32.60 -12.28 -15.52
N GLU A 5 -31.94 -13.36 -15.09
CA GLU A 5 -30.57 -13.71 -15.49
C GLU A 5 -29.40 -12.94 -14.84
N GLU A 6 -29.31 -12.95 -13.51
CA GLU A 6 -27.99 -13.25 -12.92
C GLU A 6 -27.80 -14.77 -13.06
N SER A 7 -27.36 -15.21 -14.24
CA SER A 7 -27.01 -16.61 -14.46
C SER A 7 -25.94 -16.98 -13.43
N ASP A 8 -26.29 -17.90 -12.52
CA ASP A 8 -25.43 -18.47 -11.49
C ASP A 8 -24.23 -19.17 -12.16
N ASP A 9 -23.22 -18.37 -12.50
CA ASP A 9 -22.00 -18.79 -13.22
C ASP A 9 -21.22 -19.83 -12.40
N SER A 10 -21.58 -20.04 -11.12
CA SER A 10 -21.05 -21.08 -10.24
C SER A 10 -21.53 -22.50 -10.59
N GLN A 11 -22.64 -22.63 -11.33
CA GLN A 11 -23.20 -23.92 -11.75
C GLN A 11 -22.77 -24.37 -13.16
N ARG A 12 -22.06 -23.51 -13.91
CA ARG A 12 -21.51 -23.88 -15.21
C ARG A 12 -20.20 -24.64 -15.01
N THR A 13 -20.21 -25.93 -15.37
CA THR A 13 -19.05 -26.83 -15.31
C THR A 13 -18.07 -26.67 -16.47
N GLU A 14 -18.36 -25.81 -17.45
CA GLU A 14 -17.49 -25.54 -18.59
C GLU A 14 -16.60 -24.33 -18.35
N ASP A 15 -15.35 -24.41 -18.84
CA ASP A 15 -14.41 -23.31 -18.76
C ASP A 15 -14.88 -22.10 -19.59
N PRO A 16 -14.69 -20.86 -19.10
CA PRO A 16 -15.07 -19.66 -19.84
C PRO A 16 -14.25 -19.53 -21.13
N THR A 17 -14.94 -19.17 -22.22
CA THR A 17 -14.28 -18.94 -23.51
C THR A 17 -13.32 -17.72 -23.45
N PRO A 18 -12.30 -17.65 -24.32
CA PRO A 18 -11.34 -16.55 -24.34
C PRO A 18 -12.00 -15.15 -24.45
N LYS A 19 -13.07 -15.05 -25.23
CA LYS A 19 -13.85 -13.81 -25.39
C LYS A 19 -14.53 -13.39 -24.08
N LYS A 20 -15.09 -14.34 -23.31
CA LYS A 20 -15.73 -14.08 -22.02
C LYS A 20 -14.70 -13.60 -20.98
N LEU A 21 -13.50 -14.16 -20.97
CA LEU A 21 -12.39 -13.73 -20.10
C LEU A 21 -11.92 -12.29 -20.43
N GLU A 22 -11.81 -11.95 -21.71
CA GLU A 22 -11.42 -10.60 -22.13
C GLU A 22 -12.47 -9.56 -21.76
N GLU A 23 -13.76 -9.88 -21.94
CA GLU A 23 -14.87 -9.02 -21.51
C GLU A 23 -14.90 -8.83 -19.98
N ALA A 24 -14.74 -9.91 -19.20
CA ALA A 24 -14.65 -9.81 -17.73
C ALA A 24 -13.48 -8.91 -17.29
N ARG A 25 -12.31 -9.04 -17.94
CA ARG A 25 -11.15 -8.17 -17.70
C ARG A 25 -11.46 -6.70 -18.05
N LYS A 26 -12.14 -6.42 -19.16
CA LYS A 26 -12.55 -5.04 -19.55
C LYS A 26 -13.51 -4.41 -18.54
N ARG A 27 -14.37 -5.21 -17.91
CA ARG A 27 -15.27 -4.79 -16.81
C ARG A 27 -14.55 -4.65 -15.46
N GLY A 28 -13.26 -5.00 -15.40
CA GLY A 28 -12.43 -4.98 -14.20
C GLY A 28 -12.64 -6.17 -13.27
N GLN A 29 -13.34 -7.21 -13.73
CA GLN A 29 -13.54 -8.46 -13.00
C GLN A 29 -12.35 -9.39 -13.27
N VAL A 30 -11.30 -9.22 -12.46
CA VAL A 30 -10.11 -10.07 -12.50
C VAL A 30 -9.97 -10.83 -11.18
N PRO A 31 -9.61 -12.12 -11.22
CA PRO A 31 -9.34 -12.87 -10.00
C PRO A 31 -8.12 -12.27 -9.29
N MET A 32 -8.33 -11.82 -8.05
CA MET A 32 -7.29 -11.25 -7.20
C MET A 32 -7.25 -12.02 -5.88
N SER A 33 -6.12 -12.69 -5.60
CA SER A 33 -5.90 -13.31 -4.30
C SER A 33 -5.45 -12.26 -3.29
N LYS A 34 -6.31 -11.98 -2.32
CA LYS A 34 -5.97 -11.10 -1.19
C LYS A 34 -4.83 -11.68 -0.37
N GLU A 35 -4.85 -13.00 -0.13
CA GLU A 35 -3.82 -13.68 0.67
C GLU A 35 -2.44 -13.57 0.03
N THR A 36 -2.34 -13.75 -1.28
CA THR A 36 -1.04 -13.63 -1.99
C THR A 36 -0.44 -12.25 -1.83
N ASN A 37 -1.25 -11.19 -1.92
CA ASN A 37 -0.77 -9.82 -1.72
C ASN A 37 -0.34 -9.55 -0.27
N ILE A 38 -1.07 -10.11 0.71
CA ILE A 38 -0.71 -10.02 2.12
C ILE A 38 0.64 -10.70 2.37
N TRP A 39 0.81 -11.94 1.91
CA TRP A 39 2.06 -12.69 2.05
C TRP A 39 3.23 -11.99 1.37
N PHE A 40 3.02 -11.46 0.16
CA PHE A 40 4.02 -10.68 -0.55
C PHE A 40 4.44 -9.44 0.26
N MET A 41 3.49 -8.67 0.77
CA MET A 41 3.79 -7.47 1.57
C MET A 41 4.48 -7.82 2.89
N LEU A 42 4.10 -8.91 3.56
CA LEU A 42 4.77 -9.39 4.77
C LEU A 42 6.23 -9.78 4.49
N LEU A 43 6.49 -10.49 3.39
CA LEU A 43 7.84 -10.86 2.98
C LEU A 43 8.70 -9.62 2.69
N VAL A 44 8.19 -8.72 1.84
CA VAL A 44 8.94 -7.51 1.45
C VAL A 44 9.19 -6.62 2.66
N SER A 45 8.18 -6.41 3.51
CA SER A 45 8.35 -5.60 4.72
C SER A 45 9.38 -6.17 5.67
N THR A 46 9.41 -7.50 5.84
CA THR A 46 10.40 -8.18 6.68
C THR A 46 11.81 -7.97 6.12
N ILE A 47 12.01 -8.11 4.81
CA ILE A 47 13.30 -7.89 4.16
C ILE A 47 13.75 -6.43 4.28
N VAL A 48 12.85 -5.48 4.02
CA VAL A 48 13.15 -4.04 4.13
C VAL A 48 13.51 -3.68 5.56
N ILE A 49 12.73 -4.13 6.55
CA ILE A 49 13.05 -3.88 7.97
C ILE A 49 14.41 -4.48 8.31
N ALA A 50 14.66 -5.75 7.97
CA ALA A 50 15.93 -6.40 8.26
C ALA A 50 17.15 -5.70 7.62
N ALA A 51 17.01 -5.24 6.37
CA ALA A 51 18.09 -4.59 5.64
C ALA A 51 18.36 -3.15 6.10
N PHE A 52 17.32 -2.37 6.39
CA PHE A 52 17.45 -0.94 6.69
C PHE A 52 17.61 -0.65 8.19
N THR A 53 17.12 -1.54 9.09
CA THR A 53 17.21 -1.32 10.55
C THR A 53 18.63 -1.02 11.04
N PRO A 54 19.70 -1.72 10.64
CA PRO A 54 21.04 -1.43 11.14
C PRO A 54 21.53 -0.02 10.78
N MET A 55 21.23 0.45 9.56
CA MET A 55 21.58 1.80 9.11
C MET A 55 20.75 2.84 9.86
N MET A 56 19.43 2.67 9.89
CA MET A 56 18.51 3.59 10.57
C MET A 56 18.82 3.70 12.05
N ALA A 57 19.16 2.59 12.72
CA ALA A 57 19.53 2.60 14.13
C ALA A 57 20.81 3.42 14.37
N ARG A 58 21.82 3.28 13.51
CA ARG A 58 23.06 4.09 13.60
C ARG A 58 22.75 5.56 13.41
N ASP A 59 22.03 5.92 12.35
CA ASP A 59 21.72 7.32 12.03
C ASP A 59 20.89 7.97 13.16
N LEU A 60 19.90 7.26 13.70
CA LEU A 60 19.09 7.74 14.82
C LEU A 60 19.91 7.90 16.10
N LEU A 61 20.86 7.00 16.37
CA LEU A 61 21.77 7.12 17.51
C LEU A 61 22.69 8.33 17.34
N GLU A 62 23.26 8.55 16.16
CA GLU A 62 24.08 9.75 15.88
C GLU A 62 23.28 11.04 16.03
N LEU A 63 22.01 11.04 15.61
CA LEU A 63 21.12 12.19 15.84
C LEU A 63 20.91 12.46 17.32
N LEU A 64 20.67 11.41 18.11
CA LEU A 64 20.50 11.52 19.55
C LEU A 64 21.76 12.04 20.23
N GLU A 65 22.92 11.50 19.87
CA GLU A 65 24.23 11.93 20.38
C GLU A 65 24.45 13.43 20.10
N LYS A 66 24.21 13.88 18.86
CA LYS A 66 24.33 15.30 18.48
C LYS A 66 23.45 16.21 19.33
N VAL A 67 22.22 15.80 19.63
CA VAL A 67 21.31 16.57 20.49
C VAL A 67 21.82 16.65 21.92
N ILE A 68 22.34 15.55 22.46
CA ILE A 68 22.88 15.50 23.82
C ILE A 68 24.15 16.36 23.92
N GLU A 69 25.08 16.23 22.97
CA GLU A 69 26.31 17.01 22.90
C GLU A 69 26.02 18.51 22.76
N GLN A 70 25.04 18.89 21.96
CA GLN A 70 24.72 20.30 21.71
C GLN A 70 23.64 20.84 22.67
N SER A 71 23.27 20.08 23.70
CA SER A 71 22.21 20.44 24.64
C SER A 71 22.45 21.79 25.32
N TRP A 72 23.72 22.12 25.62
CA TRP A 72 24.09 23.42 26.21
C TRP A 72 23.86 24.61 25.28
N GLN A 73 23.70 24.39 23.96
CA GLN A 73 23.47 25.46 22.97
C GLN A 73 21.98 25.79 22.82
N ILE A 74 21.10 24.93 23.34
CA ILE A 74 19.65 25.06 23.24
C ILE A 74 19.16 26.07 24.29
N HIS A 75 19.16 27.36 23.93
CA HIS A 75 18.72 28.44 24.80
C HIS A 75 17.30 28.91 24.45
N GLY A 76 16.40 28.88 25.44
CA GLY A 76 15.05 29.45 25.35
C GLY A 76 14.07 28.74 24.39
N SER A 77 12.81 29.16 24.43
CA SER A 77 11.71 28.61 23.62
C SER A 77 11.98 28.59 22.10
N PRO A 78 12.57 29.62 21.47
CA PRO A 78 12.86 29.61 20.03
C PRO A 78 13.93 28.60 19.62
N GLY A 79 14.88 28.29 20.50
CA GLY A 79 15.94 27.31 20.26
C GLY A 79 15.40 25.88 20.20
N VAL A 80 14.50 25.54 21.13
CA VAL A 80 13.85 24.22 21.18
C VAL A 80 13.04 23.96 19.91
N GLY A 81 12.25 24.94 19.44
CA GLY A 81 11.44 24.79 18.23
C GLY A 81 12.28 24.50 16.97
N LYS A 82 13.43 25.16 16.83
CA LYS A 82 14.36 24.92 15.71
C LYS A 82 14.96 23.52 15.75
N VAL A 83 15.41 23.08 16.93
CA VAL A 83 15.97 21.74 17.12
C VAL A 83 14.92 20.67 16.83
N MET A 84 13.69 20.84 17.32
CA MET A 84 12.59 19.90 17.05
C MET A 84 12.25 19.81 15.57
N MET A 85 12.21 20.95 14.86
CA MET A 85 11.97 20.96 13.42
C MET A 85 13.09 20.23 12.66
N GLN A 86 14.35 20.50 13.02
CA GLN A 86 15.50 19.85 12.40
C GLN A 86 15.50 18.34 12.64
N LEU A 87 15.24 17.89 13.88
CA LEU A 87 15.14 16.47 14.21
C LEU A 87 14.00 15.79 13.45
N THR A 88 12.83 16.43 13.40
CA THR A 88 11.68 15.91 12.66
C THR A 88 12.05 15.72 11.18
N MET A 89 12.68 16.71 10.56
CA MET A 89 13.12 16.61 9.17
C MET A 89 14.16 15.51 8.95
N GLN A 90 15.14 15.38 9.85
CA GLN A 90 16.16 14.34 9.74
C GLN A 90 15.57 12.93 9.90
N VAL A 91 14.66 12.73 10.85
CA VAL A 91 13.93 11.46 10.99
C VAL A 91 13.12 11.16 9.74
N ILE A 92 12.41 12.14 9.17
CA ILE A 92 11.67 11.96 7.90
C ILE A 92 12.62 11.50 6.79
N ILE A 93 13.80 12.13 6.66
CA ILE A 93 14.79 11.77 5.65
C ILE A 93 15.31 10.33 5.84
N ILE A 94 15.65 9.95 7.08
CA ILE A 94 16.12 8.59 7.41
C ILE A 94 15.03 7.55 7.07
N MET A 95 13.78 7.85 7.41
CA MET A 95 12.65 6.95 7.17
C MET A 95 12.18 6.94 5.71
N PHE A 96 12.55 7.95 4.90
CA PHE A 96 11.97 8.15 3.58
C PHE A 96 12.25 6.98 2.63
N ILE A 97 13.51 6.52 2.56
CA ILE A 97 13.92 5.45 1.65
C ILE A 97 13.17 4.14 1.94
N PRO A 98 13.18 3.57 3.16
CA PRO A 98 12.47 2.32 3.42
C PRO A 98 10.95 2.45 3.21
N LEU A 99 10.35 3.58 3.56
CA LEU A 99 8.93 3.82 3.32
C LEU A 99 8.60 3.91 1.82
N ALA A 100 9.45 4.58 1.03
CA ALA A 100 9.28 4.64 -0.42
C ALA A 100 9.36 3.25 -1.06
N VAL A 101 10.28 2.40 -0.60
CA VAL A 101 10.38 1.01 -1.07
C VAL A 101 9.12 0.22 -0.73
N LEU A 102 8.61 0.33 0.50
CA LEU A 102 7.36 -0.34 0.90
C LEU A 102 6.16 0.17 0.11
N PHE A 103 6.09 1.48 -0.15
CA PHE A 103 5.03 2.06 -0.97
C PHE A 103 5.05 1.53 -2.39
N ILE A 104 6.23 1.47 -3.01
CA ILE A 104 6.41 0.88 -4.35
C ILE A 104 6.00 -0.59 -4.34
N ALA A 105 6.40 -1.35 -3.32
CA ALA A 105 6.02 -2.76 -3.19
C ALA A 105 4.50 -2.95 -3.05
N ALA A 106 3.83 -2.09 -2.28
CA ALA A 106 2.39 -2.13 -2.09
C ALA A 106 1.61 -1.94 -3.40
N ILE A 107 2.14 -1.16 -4.34
CA ILE A 107 1.58 -1.00 -5.67
C ILE A 107 2.00 -2.16 -6.58
N ALA A 108 3.27 -2.54 -6.51
CA ALA A 108 3.86 -3.56 -7.37
C ALA A 108 3.26 -4.95 -7.15
N GLY A 109 2.87 -5.32 -5.92
CA GLY A 109 2.26 -6.62 -5.63
C GLY A 109 0.96 -6.87 -6.43
N PRO A 110 -0.08 -6.05 -6.22
CA PRO A 110 -1.32 -6.13 -7.00
C PRO A 110 -1.08 -5.96 -8.51
N PHE A 111 -0.18 -5.06 -8.89
CA PHE A 111 0.15 -4.81 -10.29
C PHE A 111 0.84 -6.01 -10.95
N ALA A 112 1.73 -6.72 -10.25
CA ALA A 112 2.39 -7.92 -10.76
C ALA A 112 1.41 -9.11 -10.88
N GLN A 113 0.40 -9.18 -10.01
CA GLN A 113 -0.60 -10.25 -10.05
C GLN A 113 -1.58 -10.11 -11.22
N ILE A 114 -2.01 -8.88 -11.52
CA ILE A 114 -3.09 -8.61 -12.49
C ILE A 114 -2.55 -8.06 -13.81
N GLY A 115 -1.40 -7.38 -13.78
CA GLY A 115 -0.91 -6.53 -14.86
C GLY A 115 -1.71 -5.23 -14.97
N PRO A 116 -1.44 -4.42 -16.01
CA PRO A 116 -2.23 -3.23 -16.28
C PRO A 116 -3.70 -3.61 -16.54
N LEU A 117 -4.61 -2.96 -15.81
CA LEU A 117 -6.05 -3.13 -15.92
C LEU A 117 -6.70 -1.74 -15.92
N PHE A 118 -7.30 -1.36 -17.04
CA PHE A 118 -8.03 -0.12 -17.15
C PHE A 118 -9.50 -0.45 -17.41
N SER A 119 -10.35 -0.21 -16.41
CA SER A 119 -11.80 -0.42 -16.49
C SER A 119 -12.51 0.85 -16.06
N THR A 120 -13.23 1.47 -16.99
CA THR A 120 -14.09 2.62 -16.71
C THR A 120 -15.29 2.24 -15.85
N GLU A 121 -15.70 0.98 -15.90
CA GLU A 121 -16.86 0.44 -15.18
C GLU A 121 -16.56 0.21 -13.68
N THR A 122 -15.29 0.03 -13.32
CA THR A 122 -14.84 -0.09 -11.92
C THR A 122 -14.70 1.27 -11.24
N ILE A 123 -14.48 2.35 -12.02
CA ILE A 123 -14.33 3.72 -11.50
C ILE A 123 -15.71 4.37 -11.25
N MET A 124 -16.75 3.93 -11.96
CA MET A 124 -18.11 4.43 -11.72
C MET A 124 -18.63 3.97 -10.34
N PRO A 125 -19.14 4.88 -9.49
CA PRO A 125 -19.76 4.52 -8.23
C PRO A 125 -21.03 3.71 -8.50
N LYS A 126 -21.02 2.42 -8.14
CA LYS A 126 -22.20 1.56 -8.23
C LYS A 126 -23.06 1.78 -6.99
N LEU A 127 -24.22 2.41 -7.16
CA LEU A 127 -25.18 2.70 -6.07
C LEU A 127 -25.64 1.42 -5.35
N ASP A 128 -25.60 0.28 -6.05
CA ASP A 128 -25.95 -1.03 -5.51
C ASP A 128 -25.00 -1.48 -4.36
N LYS A 129 -23.75 -1.00 -4.34
CA LYS A 129 -22.78 -1.31 -3.27
C LYS A 129 -22.98 -0.48 -1.99
N ILE A 130 -23.99 0.40 -1.94
CA ILE A 130 -24.34 1.25 -0.79
C ILE A 130 -25.72 0.84 -0.22
N SER A 131 -26.18 -0.37 -0.50
CA SER A 131 -27.40 -0.90 0.11
C SER A 131 -27.14 -1.40 1.53
N LEU A 132 -27.74 -0.75 2.53
CA LEU A 132 -27.75 -1.19 3.94
C LEU A 132 -28.45 -2.56 4.14
N VAL A 133 -29.20 -3.04 3.14
CA VAL A 133 -29.98 -4.28 3.21
C VAL A 133 -29.18 -5.50 2.74
N GLN A 134 -28.07 -5.29 2.00
CA GLN A 134 -27.20 -6.36 1.50
C GLN A 134 -25.80 -6.38 2.16
N GLY A 135 -25.61 -5.58 3.22
CA GLY A 135 -24.36 -5.48 3.98
C GLY A 135 -24.08 -6.69 4.85
#